data_AF-A0A7X6PFG5-F1
#
_entry.id   AF-A0A7X6PFG5-F1
#
_cell.length_a   1.000
_cell.length_b   1.000
_cell.length_c   1.000
_cell.angle_alpha   90.00
_cell.angle_beta   90.00
_cell.angle_gamma   90.00
#
_symmetry.space_group_name_H-M   'P 1'
#
loop_
_entity.id
_entity.type
_entity.pdbx_description
1 polymer ?
#
loop_
_entity_poly.entity_id
_entity_poly.type
_entity_poly.pdbx_seq_one_letter_code
_entity_poly.pdbx_strand_id
1 'polypeptide(L)'
;MNDYTISGIQQMGIGVRNLKESWNWYINMFGMNCKIFEEEAEAKIMLPYTGNKARKRHAVLAINLQGGGGFEVWQYKEREPVPLKEEIRLGDIGILACKMKVKDIGKAYSFFTEQGSVILNKPTADPSGRKTFYMKDPSGNLFHINEGDGWFMDTGHISGGSCGAVIGVTDIDRALGLYSDILGYDQIIYDITGTFPDLTNIPGDNEPVRRILLGNSKPFIGPFSKIFGQSIMELICSTGRSGKKIYEGRYWGDPGFIHICFDIKGIDHLKARCSEKGFPFTVNSKESYKGQGFDMGEAGGHFAYVEDPDGTLIEFVETLRLPLVKKLGWYLDLSKRKAEPLPDWILKMLRFSRVKAGK
;
A
#
# COMPACT_ATOMS: atom_id res chain seq x y z
N MET A 1 -13.69 -16.60 -15.92
CA MET A 1 -13.19 -16.17 -14.61
C MET A 1 -11.68 -16.22 -14.71
N ASN A 2 -10.97 -15.18 -14.30
CA ASN A 2 -9.51 -15.27 -14.23
C ASN A 2 -9.13 -16.35 -13.21
N ASP A 3 -8.12 -17.14 -13.50
CA ASP A 3 -7.65 -18.23 -12.62
C ASP A 3 -6.86 -17.71 -11.40
N TYR A 4 -6.80 -16.40 -11.22
CA TYR A 4 -6.27 -15.73 -10.03
C TYR A 4 -7.28 -14.74 -9.47
N THR A 5 -7.08 -14.35 -8.21
CA THR A 5 -7.93 -13.40 -7.49
C THR A 5 -7.07 -12.35 -6.82
N ILE A 6 -7.45 -11.08 -6.94
CA ILE A 6 -6.95 -9.99 -6.12
C ILE A 6 -7.90 -9.84 -4.92
N SER A 7 -7.36 -9.89 -3.70
CA SER A 7 -8.13 -9.83 -2.45
C SER A 7 -8.19 -8.44 -1.82
N GLY A 8 -7.46 -7.47 -2.38
CA GLY A 8 -7.34 -6.10 -1.89
C GLY A 8 -5.89 -5.72 -1.59
N ILE A 9 -5.69 -4.46 -1.19
CA ILE A 9 -4.37 -3.96 -0.77
C ILE A 9 -4.03 -4.57 0.59
N GLN A 10 -2.96 -5.37 0.64
CA GLN A 10 -2.45 -5.96 1.88
C GLN A 10 -1.68 -4.92 2.68
N GLN A 11 -0.76 -4.19 2.05
CA GLN A 11 -0.01 -3.11 2.67
C GLN A 11 0.48 -2.04 1.70
N MET A 12 0.79 -0.88 2.26
CA MET A 12 1.75 0.06 1.67
C MET A 12 3.12 -0.16 2.30
N GLY A 13 4.15 -0.34 1.46
CA GLY A 13 5.53 -0.39 1.92
C GLY A 13 6.07 1.02 2.15
N ILE A 14 6.67 1.27 3.31
CA ILE A 14 7.21 2.58 3.69
C ILE A 14 8.65 2.41 4.17
N GLY A 15 9.60 2.86 3.36
CA GLY A 15 10.99 3.03 3.79
C GLY A 15 11.09 4.17 4.82
N VAL A 16 11.87 3.98 5.87
CA VAL A 16 12.07 4.96 6.94
C VAL A 16 13.50 4.96 7.45
N ARG A 17 13.87 6.06 8.11
CA ARG A 17 15.17 6.16 8.80
C ARG A 17 15.18 5.44 10.14
N ASN A 18 14.08 5.56 10.89
CA ASN A 18 13.91 4.96 12.21
C ASN A 18 12.53 4.29 12.30
N LEU A 19 12.54 2.95 12.25
CA LEU A 19 11.34 2.12 12.28
C LEU A 19 10.51 2.36 13.53
N LYS A 20 11.16 2.44 14.70
CA LYS A 20 10.46 2.60 15.97
C LYS A 20 9.73 3.93 16.06
N GLU A 21 10.42 5.02 15.70
CA GLU A 21 9.82 6.37 15.70
C GLU A 21 8.66 6.47 14.72
N SER A 22 8.87 6.03 13.47
CA SER A 22 7.82 6.06 12.44
C SER A 22 6.64 5.16 12.80
N TRP A 23 6.88 3.93 13.27
CA TRP A 23 5.78 3.03 13.62
C TRP A 23 5.00 3.51 14.85
N ASN A 24 5.66 4.07 15.86
CA ASN A 24 4.97 4.72 16.98
C ASN A 24 4.06 5.85 16.50
N TRP A 25 4.52 6.66 15.55
CA TRP A 25 3.69 7.70 14.95
C TRP A 25 2.49 7.10 14.20
N TYR A 26 2.69 6.06 13.37
CA TYR A 26 1.59 5.37 12.68
C TYR A 26 0.59 4.69 13.63
N ILE A 27 1.04 4.19 14.79
CA ILE A 27 0.15 3.66 15.84
C ILE A 27 -0.74 4.78 16.39
N ASN A 28 -0.15 5.91 16.75
CA ASN A 28 -0.87 7.01 17.40
C ASN A 28 -1.83 7.71 16.44
N MET A 29 -1.40 7.92 15.19
CA MET A 29 -2.14 8.69 14.20
C MET A 29 -3.14 7.86 13.43
N PHE A 30 -2.77 6.62 13.09
CA PHE A 30 -3.54 5.77 12.18
C PHE A 30 -3.97 4.43 12.78
N GLY A 31 -3.69 4.17 14.06
CA GLY A 31 -4.11 2.91 14.69
C GLY A 31 -3.44 1.67 14.07
N MET A 32 -2.26 1.81 13.46
CA MET A 32 -1.47 0.70 12.88
C MET A 32 -0.80 -0.15 13.96
N ASN A 33 -1.63 -0.68 14.86
CA ASN A 33 -1.20 -1.27 16.12
C ASN A 33 -1.30 -2.78 16.17
N CYS A 34 -1.89 -3.43 15.17
CA CYS A 34 -2.00 -4.87 15.11
C CYS A 34 -0.81 -5.45 14.36
N LYS A 35 0.24 -5.85 15.09
CA LYS A 35 1.48 -6.39 14.50
C LYS A 35 1.22 -7.77 13.89
N ILE A 36 1.53 -7.94 12.60
CA ILE A 36 1.49 -9.24 11.91
C ILE A 36 2.84 -9.95 12.08
N PHE A 37 3.93 -9.25 11.77
CA PHE A 37 5.28 -9.69 12.05
C PHE A 37 6.20 -8.50 12.35
N GLU A 38 7.34 -8.79 12.95
CA GLU A 38 8.47 -7.87 13.07
C GLU A 38 9.74 -8.71 13.02
N GLU A 39 10.67 -8.37 12.13
CA GLU A 39 11.87 -9.18 11.91
C GLU A 39 13.06 -8.35 11.45
N GLU A 40 14.25 -8.81 11.84
CA GLU A 40 15.51 -8.41 11.22
C GLU A 40 15.95 -9.51 10.25
N ALA A 41 16.14 -9.14 8.99
CA ALA A 41 16.42 -10.09 7.91
C ALA A 41 17.30 -9.44 6.83
N GLU A 42 17.63 -10.21 5.80
CA GLU A 42 18.38 -9.74 4.64
C GLU A 42 17.53 -9.84 3.38
N ALA A 43 17.39 -8.74 2.63
CA ALA A 43 16.66 -8.67 1.37
C ALA A 43 17.48 -9.30 0.23
N LYS A 44 17.56 -10.64 0.21
CA LYS A 44 18.43 -11.40 -0.71
C LYS A 44 17.94 -11.46 -2.15
N ILE A 45 16.65 -11.27 -2.38
CA ILE A 45 16.01 -11.45 -3.69
C ILE A 45 15.47 -10.15 -4.28
N MET A 46 15.61 -9.03 -3.56
CA MET A 46 15.30 -7.68 -4.05
C MET A 46 16.50 -7.02 -4.75
N LEU A 47 17.48 -7.81 -5.21
CA LEU A 47 18.74 -7.33 -5.79
C LEU A 47 18.57 -6.27 -6.88
N PRO A 48 17.61 -6.39 -7.82
CA PRO A 48 17.40 -5.36 -8.84
C PRO A 48 17.11 -3.97 -8.25
N TYR A 49 16.52 -3.92 -7.05
CA TYR A 49 16.06 -2.70 -6.40
C TYR A 49 16.94 -2.24 -5.23
N THR A 50 17.95 -3.02 -4.88
CA THR A 50 18.88 -2.74 -3.76
C THR A 50 20.32 -2.46 -4.23
N GLY A 51 20.48 -2.08 -5.50
CA GLY A 51 21.77 -1.81 -6.12
C GLY A 51 22.60 -3.08 -6.34
N ASN A 52 21.95 -4.18 -6.70
CA ASN A 52 22.54 -5.50 -6.94
C ASN A 52 23.29 -6.09 -5.73
N LYS A 53 22.88 -5.71 -4.52
CA LYS A 53 23.45 -6.23 -3.27
C LYS A 53 22.35 -6.63 -2.31
N ALA A 54 22.51 -7.75 -1.64
CA ALA A 54 21.64 -8.11 -0.53
C ALA A 54 21.82 -7.08 0.59
N ARG A 55 20.73 -6.71 1.27
CA ARG A 55 20.72 -5.64 2.26
C ARG A 55 20.07 -6.07 3.56
N LYS A 56 20.76 -5.83 4.69
CA LYS A 56 20.17 -6.03 6.02
C LYS A 56 19.10 -4.99 6.33
N ARG A 57 17.99 -5.47 6.86
CA ARG A 57 16.80 -4.68 7.18
C ARG A 57 16.21 -5.04 8.53
N HIS A 58 15.43 -4.11 9.08
CA HIS A 58 14.42 -4.34 10.11
C HIS A 58 13.08 -3.93 9.51
N ALA A 59 12.09 -4.81 9.55
CA ALA A 59 10.76 -4.51 9.03
C ALA A 59 9.67 -4.91 10.02
N VAL A 60 8.57 -4.17 10.00
CA VAL A 60 7.33 -4.50 10.72
C VAL A 60 6.15 -4.36 9.78
N LEU A 61 5.32 -5.39 9.71
CA LEU A 61 4.01 -5.30 9.08
C LEU A 61 2.96 -5.14 10.17
N ALA A 62 2.22 -4.04 10.13
CA ALA A 62 1.13 -3.79 11.06
C ALA A 62 -0.12 -3.33 10.32
N ILE A 63 -1.28 -3.80 10.78
CA ILE A 63 -2.58 -3.43 10.21
C ILE A 63 -3.41 -2.63 11.21
N ASN A 64 -4.39 -1.90 10.70
CA ASN A 64 -5.46 -1.33 11.50
C ASN A 64 -6.70 -2.22 11.36
N LEU A 65 -7.13 -2.84 12.46
CA LEU A 65 -8.26 -3.77 12.42
C LEU A 65 -9.62 -3.10 12.18
N GLN A 66 -9.73 -1.77 12.19
CA GLN A 66 -10.93 -1.10 11.68
C GLN A 66 -11.17 -1.41 10.20
N GLY A 67 -10.13 -1.79 9.47
CA GLY A 67 -10.14 -2.19 8.07
C GLY A 67 -9.34 -1.23 7.20
N GLY A 68 -9.04 -1.64 5.97
CA GLY A 68 -7.97 -1.08 5.14
C GLY A 68 -6.71 -1.96 5.16
N GLY A 69 -5.81 -1.74 4.20
CA GLY A 69 -4.49 -2.34 4.17
C GLY A 69 -3.59 -1.85 5.30
N GLY A 70 -2.55 -2.63 5.62
CA GLY A 70 -1.55 -2.29 6.62
C GLY A 70 -0.41 -1.43 6.09
N PHE A 71 0.60 -1.25 6.93
CA PHE A 71 1.90 -0.70 6.55
C PHE A 71 2.99 -1.73 6.81
N GLU A 72 3.84 -1.94 5.82
CA GLU A 72 5.16 -2.54 6.03
C GLU A 72 6.18 -1.41 6.19
N VAL A 73 6.57 -1.14 7.43
CA VAL A 73 7.58 -0.13 7.76
C VAL A 73 8.95 -0.77 7.70
N TRP A 74 9.85 -0.17 6.92
CA TRP A 74 11.08 -0.80 6.50
C TRP A 74 12.30 0.10 6.76
N GLN A 75 13.33 -0.43 7.44
CA GLN A 75 14.54 0.31 7.76
C GLN A 75 15.81 -0.46 7.37
N TYR A 76 16.76 0.23 6.70
CA TYR A 76 18.12 -0.26 6.48
C TYR A 76 18.91 -0.40 7.80
N LYS A 77 19.67 -1.49 7.96
CA LYS A 77 20.51 -1.74 9.15
C LYS A 77 22.01 -1.58 8.93
N GLU A 78 22.44 -1.46 7.69
CA GLU A 78 23.86 -1.45 7.30
C GLU A 78 24.26 -0.26 6.41
N ARG A 79 23.28 0.54 6.01
CA ARG A 79 23.42 1.65 5.07
C ARG A 79 22.64 2.83 5.59
N GLU A 80 23.22 4.02 5.47
CA GLU A 80 22.46 5.25 5.66
C GLU A 80 21.45 5.41 4.52
N PRO A 81 20.14 5.47 4.83
CA PRO A 81 19.09 5.67 3.82
C PRO A 81 19.20 7.04 3.14
N VAL A 82 18.92 7.10 1.84
CA VAL A 82 18.97 8.33 1.04
C VAL A 82 17.56 8.92 0.94
N PRO A 83 17.29 10.08 1.59
CA PRO A 83 15.99 10.74 1.51
C PRO A 83 15.74 11.30 0.10
N LEU A 84 14.48 11.60 -0.19
CA LEU A 84 14.16 12.44 -1.34
C LEU A 84 14.73 13.86 -1.10
N LYS A 85 15.38 14.43 -2.12
CA LYS A 85 16.08 15.73 -1.99
C LYS A 85 15.13 16.94 -2.05
N GLU A 86 13.98 16.78 -2.70
CA GLU A 86 13.00 17.82 -2.94
C GLU A 86 11.62 17.27 -2.62
N GLU A 87 10.63 18.13 -2.42
CA GLU A 87 9.26 17.64 -2.19
C GLU A 87 8.69 16.94 -3.43
N ILE A 88 7.82 15.96 -3.19
CA ILE A 88 7.03 15.32 -4.23
C ILE A 88 6.12 16.38 -4.85
N ARG A 89 6.11 16.44 -6.19
CA ARG A 89 5.21 17.29 -6.96
C ARG A 89 4.09 16.47 -7.60
N LEU A 90 2.95 17.12 -7.87
CA LEU A 90 1.96 16.59 -8.79
C LEU A 90 2.62 16.38 -10.17
N GLY A 91 2.46 15.19 -10.74
CA GLY A 91 3.06 14.81 -12.01
C GLY A 91 4.48 14.23 -11.92
N ASP A 92 5.09 14.15 -10.73
CA ASP A 92 6.23 13.23 -10.51
C ASP A 92 5.78 11.78 -10.71
N ILE A 93 6.74 10.87 -10.92
CA ILE A 93 6.49 9.46 -11.26
C ILE A 93 6.77 8.57 -10.05
N GLY A 94 5.83 7.69 -9.72
CA GLY A 94 5.89 6.77 -8.58
C GLY A 94 4.68 6.88 -7.64
N ILE A 95 4.77 6.29 -6.45
CA ILE A 95 3.73 6.40 -5.42
C ILE A 95 3.83 7.77 -4.74
N LEU A 96 2.95 8.69 -5.12
CA LEU A 96 2.96 10.08 -4.64
C LEU A 96 2.32 10.22 -3.26
N ALA A 97 1.25 9.46 -3.00
CA ALA A 97 0.55 9.50 -1.72
C ALA A 97 -0.14 8.17 -1.38
N CYS A 98 -0.22 7.86 -0.10
CA CYS A 98 -1.07 6.77 0.42
C CYS A 98 -2.47 7.30 0.74
N LYS A 99 -3.51 6.67 0.19
CA LYS A 99 -4.89 7.00 0.58
C LYS A 99 -5.25 6.28 1.87
N MET A 100 -5.76 7.02 2.85
CA MET A 100 -6.21 6.50 4.14
C MET A 100 -7.71 6.69 4.29
N LYS A 101 -8.41 5.69 4.81
CA LYS A 101 -9.85 5.78 5.03
C LYS A 101 -10.22 6.34 6.41
N VAL A 102 -11.24 7.18 6.46
CA VAL A 102 -11.88 7.68 7.68
C VAL A 102 -13.40 7.55 7.57
N LYS A 103 -14.10 7.50 8.70
CA LYS A 103 -15.57 7.44 8.72
C LYS A 103 -16.22 8.79 8.41
N ASP A 104 -15.57 9.87 8.85
CA ASP A 104 -16.07 11.24 8.82
C ASP A 104 -14.88 12.18 8.61
N ILE A 105 -14.86 12.87 7.46
CA ILE A 105 -13.73 13.72 7.08
C ILE A 105 -13.57 14.94 8.00
N GLY A 106 -14.67 15.46 8.54
CA GLY A 106 -14.65 16.63 9.41
C GLY A 106 -14.05 16.30 10.77
N LYS A 107 -14.48 15.19 11.38
CA LYS A 107 -13.89 14.70 12.63
C LYS A 107 -12.42 14.32 12.47
N ALA A 108 -12.07 13.69 11.34
CA ALA A 108 -10.69 13.38 11.03
C ALA A 108 -9.83 14.63 10.94
N TYR A 109 -10.28 15.64 10.20
CA TYR A 109 -9.57 16.91 10.08
C TYR A 109 -9.34 17.58 11.43
N SER A 110 -10.36 17.66 12.29
CA SER A 110 -10.21 18.21 13.65
C SER A 110 -9.20 17.42 14.47
N PHE A 111 -9.31 16.08 14.49
CA PHE A 111 -8.39 15.23 15.23
C PHE A 111 -6.93 15.44 14.79
N PHE A 112 -6.65 15.38 13.48
CA PHE A 112 -5.28 15.52 12.99
C PHE A 112 -4.70 16.92 13.22
N THR A 113 -5.54 17.95 13.20
CA THR A 113 -5.17 19.33 13.55
C THR A 113 -4.79 19.42 15.03
N GLU A 114 -5.61 18.85 15.92
CA GLU A 114 -5.38 18.83 17.37
C GLU A 114 -4.12 18.03 17.74
N GLN A 115 -3.79 16.98 16.99
CA GLN A 115 -2.54 16.22 17.14
C GLN A 115 -1.31 16.95 16.57
N GLY A 116 -1.45 18.15 16.00
CA GLY A 116 -0.34 18.93 15.47
C GLY A 116 0.25 18.39 14.16
N SER A 117 -0.55 17.68 13.35
CA SER A 117 -0.11 17.17 12.05
C SER A 117 0.09 18.30 11.04
N VAL A 118 0.98 18.11 10.08
CA VAL A 118 1.13 19.02 8.93
C VAL A 118 0.03 18.74 7.93
N ILE A 119 -1.04 19.54 7.93
CA ILE A 119 -2.17 19.45 6.99
C ILE A 119 -2.00 20.46 5.86
N LEU A 120 -2.15 20.03 4.62
CA LEU A 120 -1.89 20.86 3.43
C LEU A 120 -3.11 21.66 2.99
N ASN A 121 -4.31 21.10 3.13
CA ASN A 121 -5.55 21.74 2.70
C ASN A 121 -6.73 21.40 3.60
N LYS A 122 -7.78 22.24 3.54
CA LYS A 122 -9.05 21.97 4.22
C LYS A 122 -9.83 20.88 3.47
N PRO A 123 -10.78 20.17 4.11
CA PRO A 123 -11.63 19.20 3.45
C PRO A 123 -12.35 19.81 2.25
N THR A 124 -11.94 19.41 1.05
CA THR A 124 -12.36 19.98 -0.22
C THR A 124 -12.84 18.87 -1.14
N ALA A 125 -13.89 19.12 -1.91
CA ALA A 125 -14.46 18.12 -2.80
C ALA A 125 -13.50 17.79 -3.95
N ASP A 126 -13.26 16.49 -4.15
CA ASP A 126 -12.65 15.95 -5.36
C ASP A 126 -13.64 16.00 -6.54
N PRO A 127 -13.24 15.60 -7.76
CA PRO A 127 -14.15 15.61 -8.91
C PRO A 127 -15.36 14.67 -8.79
N SER A 128 -15.35 13.71 -7.86
CA SER A 128 -16.52 12.88 -7.53
C SER A 128 -17.47 13.55 -6.53
N GLY A 129 -17.14 14.74 -6.04
CA GLY A 129 -17.91 15.48 -5.04
C GLY A 129 -17.59 15.07 -3.59
N ARG A 130 -16.63 14.15 -3.37
CA ARG A 130 -16.27 13.65 -2.04
C ARG A 130 -15.20 14.54 -1.42
N LYS A 131 -15.41 14.93 -0.16
CA LYS A 131 -14.46 15.78 0.55
C LYS A 131 -13.23 14.98 1.00
N THR A 132 -12.06 15.52 0.72
CA THR A 132 -10.77 14.93 1.09
C THR A 132 -9.79 16.02 1.52
N PHE A 133 -8.68 15.63 2.16
CA PHE A 133 -7.54 16.52 2.41
C PHE A 133 -6.24 15.74 2.47
N TYR A 134 -5.12 16.43 2.36
CA TYR A 134 -3.78 15.88 2.44
C TYR A 134 -3.08 16.29 3.73
N MET A 135 -2.27 15.37 4.25
CA MET A 135 -1.36 15.63 5.36
C MET A 135 0.00 14.99 5.10
N LYS A 136 1.03 15.43 5.84
CA LYS A 136 2.37 14.84 5.83
C LYS A 136 2.63 14.09 7.13
N ASP A 137 3.33 12.97 7.03
CA ASP A 137 3.99 12.37 8.20
C ASP A 137 5.30 13.13 8.55
N PRO A 138 5.99 12.79 9.65
CA PRO A 138 7.24 13.45 10.04
C PRO A 138 8.38 13.29 9.02
N SER A 139 8.29 12.31 8.11
CA SER A 139 9.26 12.10 7.02
C SER A 139 8.87 12.83 5.74
N GLY A 140 7.75 13.56 5.73
CA GLY A 140 7.25 14.30 4.58
C GLY A 140 6.41 13.48 3.60
N ASN A 141 6.07 12.22 3.93
CA ASN A 141 5.25 11.37 3.07
C ASN A 141 3.81 11.91 3.02
N LEU A 142 3.23 11.97 1.82
CA LEU A 142 1.86 12.44 1.63
C LEU A 142 0.85 11.33 1.96
N PHE A 143 -0.10 11.67 2.83
CA PHE A 143 -1.28 10.87 3.11
C PHE A 143 -2.53 11.61 2.65
N HIS A 144 -3.31 10.97 1.80
CA HIS A 144 -4.58 11.49 1.28
C HIS A 144 -5.73 10.90 2.09
N ILE A 145 -6.40 11.73 2.89
CA ILE A 145 -7.46 11.28 3.79
C ILE A 145 -8.79 11.32 3.05
N ASN A 146 -9.44 10.16 2.98
CA ASN A 146 -10.65 9.93 2.20
C ASN A 146 -11.74 9.30 3.09
N GLU A 147 -13.00 9.66 2.88
CA GLU A 147 -14.09 8.90 3.48
C GLU A 147 -14.19 7.52 2.83
N GLY A 148 -14.42 6.49 3.66
CA GLY A 148 -14.55 5.12 3.19
C GLY A 148 -15.57 4.32 3.99
N ASP A 149 -16.05 3.25 3.39
CA ASP A 149 -17.00 2.30 3.94
C ASP A 149 -16.31 0.95 4.25
N GLY A 150 -17.07 -0.14 4.43
CA GLY A 150 -16.49 -1.47 4.61
C GLY A 150 -15.60 -1.59 5.85
N TRP A 151 -16.12 -1.17 7.02
CA TRP A 151 -15.42 -1.24 8.29
C TRP A 151 -15.52 -2.64 8.90
N PHE A 152 -14.39 -3.24 9.29
CA PHE A 152 -14.37 -4.59 9.85
C PHE A 152 -14.73 -4.61 11.33
N MET A 153 -14.19 -3.67 12.11
CA MET A 153 -14.52 -3.52 13.52
C MET A 153 -14.40 -2.06 13.97
N ASP A 154 -14.98 -1.74 15.12
CA ASP A 154 -14.70 -0.48 15.79
C ASP A 154 -13.56 -0.67 16.80
N THR A 155 -12.48 0.09 16.66
CA THR A 155 -11.38 0.11 17.63
C THR A 155 -11.24 1.45 18.34
N GLY A 156 -12.14 2.39 18.08
CA GLY A 156 -12.09 3.76 18.63
C GLY A 156 -11.03 4.66 17.99
N HIS A 157 -10.36 4.24 16.91
CA HIS A 157 -9.42 5.09 16.19
C HIS A 157 -10.15 5.96 15.15
N ILE A 158 -9.64 7.16 14.87
CA ILE A 158 -10.28 8.09 13.93
C ILE A 158 -10.29 7.58 12.48
N SER A 159 -9.32 6.74 12.13
CA SER A 159 -9.01 6.28 10.79
C SER A 159 -8.90 4.75 10.73
N GLY A 160 -9.04 4.20 9.53
CA GLY A 160 -8.66 2.83 9.19
C GLY A 160 -7.25 2.76 8.63
N GLY A 161 -6.98 1.69 7.90
CA GLY A 161 -5.75 1.47 7.15
C GLY A 161 -5.72 2.16 5.79
N SER A 162 -4.77 1.74 4.95
CA SER A 162 -4.68 2.21 3.57
C SER A 162 -5.89 1.75 2.75
N CYS A 163 -6.39 2.61 1.89
CA CYS A 163 -7.53 2.32 1.00
C CYS A 163 -7.22 2.67 -0.46
N GLY A 164 -5.95 2.80 -0.81
CA GLY A 164 -5.53 3.18 -2.14
C GLY A 164 -4.20 3.90 -2.18
N ALA A 165 -3.83 4.34 -3.38
CA ALA A 165 -2.67 5.18 -3.60
C ALA A 165 -2.93 6.19 -4.73
N VAL A 166 -2.12 7.24 -4.73
CA VAL A 166 -1.98 8.17 -5.84
C VAL A 166 -0.68 7.82 -6.55
N ILE A 167 -0.77 7.38 -7.79
CA ILE A 167 0.38 7.00 -8.62
C ILE A 167 0.56 8.04 -9.71
N GLY A 168 1.77 8.57 -9.80
CA GLY A 168 2.18 9.39 -10.91
C GLY A 168 2.76 8.54 -12.04
N VAL A 169 2.27 8.76 -13.25
CA VAL A 169 2.64 8.00 -14.45
C VAL A 169 2.91 8.93 -15.63
N THR A 170 3.66 8.47 -16.62
CA THR A 170 3.93 9.23 -17.86
C THR A 170 2.82 9.12 -18.88
N ASP A 171 2.04 8.03 -18.82
CA ASP A 171 0.95 7.74 -19.74
C ASP A 171 -0.09 6.87 -19.02
N ILE A 172 -1.26 7.45 -18.75
CA ILE A 172 -2.32 6.75 -18.03
C ILE A 172 -2.87 5.58 -18.85
N ASP A 173 -3.03 5.73 -20.16
CA ASP A 173 -3.64 4.71 -21.00
C ASP A 173 -2.75 3.45 -21.06
N ARG A 174 -1.42 3.63 -21.05
CA ARG A 174 -0.47 2.51 -20.85
C ARG A 174 -0.56 1.89 -19.45
N ALA A 175 -0.69 2.71 -18.41
CA ALA A 175 -0.78 2.23 -17.03
C ALA A 175 -2.07 1.44 -16.75
N LEU A 176 -3.18 1.73 -17.44
CA LEU A 176 -4.44 1.00 -17.32
C LEU A 176 -4.30 -0.51 -17.60
N GLY A 177 -3.33 -0.91 -18.43
CA GLY A 177 -3.03 -2.32 -18.67
C GLY A 177 -2.61 -3.10 -17.41
N LEU A 178 -2.06 -2.44 -16.40
CA LEU A 178 -1.77 -3.04 -15.10
C LEU A 178 -2.91 -2.78 -14.11
N TYR A 179 -3.24 -1.50 -13.89
CA TYR A 179 -4.18 -1.11 -12.84
C TYR A 179 -5.62 -1.56 -13.11
N SER A 180 -6.07 -1.56 -14.37
CA SER A 180 -7.40 -2.03 -14.72
C SER A 180 -7.39 -3.52 -15.08
N ASP A 181 -6.63 -3.92 -16.11
CA ASP A 181 -6.75 -5.26 -16.69
C ASP A 181 -6.20 -6.40 -15.81
N ILE A 182 -5.22 -6.12 -14.94
CA ILE A 182 -4.58 -7.11 -14.07
C ILE A 182 -5.12 -6.99 -12.64
N LEU A 183 -5.06 -5.78 -12.06
CA LEU A 183 -5.47 -5.54 -10.67
C LEU A 183 -7.00 -5.46 -10.49
N GLY A 184 -7.74 -5.28 -11.58
CA GLY A 184 -9.20 -5.34 -11.59
C GLY A 184 -9.89 -4.05 -11.18
N TYR A 185 -9.20 -2.90 -11.19
CA TYR A 185 -9.84 -1.59 -11.02
C TYR A 185 -10.50 -1.17 -12.35
N ASP A 186 -11.64 -1.79 -12.64
CA ASP A 186 -12.39 -1.75 -13.90
C ASP A 186 -13.42 -0.61 -14.01
N GLN A 187 -13.64 0.13 -12.93
CA GLN A 187 -14.58 1.25 -12.90
C GLN A 187 -13.84 2.58 -12.91
N ILE A 188 -14.02 3.39 -13.95
CA ILE A 188 -13.60 4.80 -13.95
C ILE A 188 -14.64 5.61 -13.19
N ILE A 189 -14.26 6.18 -12.05
CA ILE A 189 -15.10 7.08 -11.25
C ILE A 189 -15.09 8.48 -11.87
N TYR A 190 -13.92 8.94 -12.30
CA TYR A 190 -13.74 10.11 -13.16
C TYR A 190 -12.43 10.01 -13.95
N ASP A 191 -12.37 10.68 -15.09
CA ASP A 191 -11.18 10.96 -15.90
C ASP A 191 -11.29 12.41 -16.36
N ILE A 192 -10.55 13.31 -15.71
CA ILE A 192 -10.65 14.76 -15.91
C ILE A 192 -9.25 15.35 -16.01
N THR A 193 -9.11 16.33 -16.90
CA THR A 193 -7.88 17.11 -17.06
C THR A 193 -8.10 18.54 -16.59
N GLY A 194 -7.22 19.05 -15.74
CA GLY A 194 -7.27 20.44 -15.27
C GLY A 194 -6.45 20.66 -14.00
N THR A 195 -6.78 21.74 -13.30
CA THR A 195 -6.33 21.99 -11.93
C THR A 195 -7.45 21.64 -10.95
N PHE A 196 -7.08 21.26 -9.73
CA PHE A 196 -8.02 20.63 -8.80
C PHE A 196 -7.99 21.31 -7.43
N PRO A 197 -9.12 21.87 -6.94
CA PRO A 197 -9.17 22.53 -5.64
C PRO A 197 -8.76 21.63 -4.47
N ASP A 198 -9.05 20.34 -4.52
CA ASP A 198 -8.68 19.37 -3.49
C ASP A 198 -7.18 18.99 -3.49
N LEU A 199 -6.42 19.42 -4.50
CA LEU A 199 -4.97 19.24 -4.59
C LEU A 199 -4.18 20.52 -4.22
N THR A 200 -4.86 21.58 -3.78
CA THR A 200 -4.23 22.86 -3.39
C THR A 200 -3.14 22.66 -2.32
N ASN A 201 -2.05 23.42 -2.43
CA ASN A 201 -0.84 23.38 -1.59
C ASN A 201 0.01 22.11 -1.71
N ILE A 202 -0.31 21.20 -2.62
CA ILE A 202 0.63 20.18 -3.08
C ILE A 202 1.53 20.84 -4.14
N PRO A 203 2.87 20.69 -4.07
CA PRO A 203 3.74 21.26 -5.10
C PRO A 203 3.29 20.86 -6.52
N GLY A 204 3.08 21.84 -7.40
CA GLY A 204 2.54 21.62 -8.76
C GLY A 204 1.01 21.71 -8.89
N ASP A 205 0.30 22.15 -7.85
CA ASP A 205 -1.17 22.37 -7.83
C ASP A 205 -1.70 23.37 -8.86
N ASN A 206 -0.84 24.27 -9.34
CA ASN A 206 -1.15 25.24 -10.38
C ASN A 206 -0.94 24.70 -11.82
N GLU A 207 -0.36 23.51 -11.96
CA GLU A 207 -0.12 22.88 -13.25
C GLU A 207 -1.27 21.93 -13.62
N PRO A 208 -1.78 21.96 -14.86
CA PRO A 208 -2.83 21.05 -15.28
C PRO A 208 -2.31 19.61 -15.35
N VAL A 209 -3.06 18.68 -14.77
CA VAL A 209 -2.81 17.23 -14.83
C VAL A 209 -4.04 16.50 -15.37
N ARG A 210 -3.84 15.39 -16.09
CA ARG A 210 -4.90 14.39 -16.30
C ARG A 210 -4.96 13.52 -15.05
N ARG A 211 -6.14 13.35 -14.50
CA ARG A 211 -6.40 12.68 -13.22
C ARG A 211 -7.51 11.66 -13.42
N ILE A 212 -7.19 10.39 -13.20
CA ILE A 212 -8.17 9.30 -13.23
C ILE A 212 -8.30 8.67 -11.85
N LEU A 213 -9.53 8.50 -11.38
CA LEU A 213 -9.81 7.68 -10.21
C LEU A 213 -10.49 6.38 -10.62
N LEU A 214 -9.84 5.27 -10.29
CA LEU A 214 -10.29 3.92 -10.57
C LEU A 214 -10.83 3.28 -9.29
N GLY A 215 -11.97 2.59 -9.42
CA GLY A 215 -12.56 1.72 -8.42
C GLY A 215 -12.82 0.32 -9.00
N ASN A 216 -13.48 -0.53 -8.22
CA ASN A 216 -13.87 -1.87 -8.63
C ASN A 216 -15.39 -1.96 -8.76
N SER A 217 -15.88 -2.49 -9.87
CA SER A 217 -17.30 -2.77 -10.09
C SER A 217 -17.82 -3.89 -9.17
N LYS A 218 -16.92 -4.72 -8.67
CA LYS A 218 -17.19 -5.84 -7.75
C LYS A 218 -16.31 -5.76 -6.52
N PRO A 219 -16.84 -6.08 -5.34
CA PRO A 219 -16.04 -6.16 -4.14
C PRO A 219 -14.91 -7.19 -4.24
N PHE A 220 -13.72 -6.85 -3.75
CA PHE A 220 -12.66 -7.82 -3.51
C PHE A 220 -13.13 -9.03 -2.68
N ILE A 221 -12.66 -10.22 -3.06
CA ILE A 221 -12.90 -11.49 -2.36
C ILE A 221 -11.56 -12.11 -2.01
N GLY A 222 -11.49 -12.82 -0.88
CA GLY A 222 -10.28 -13.50 -0.46
C GLY A 222 -10.21 -13.66 1.05
N PRO A 223 -9.25 -14.44 1.58
CA PRO A 223 -9.20 -14.79 2.99
C PRO A 223 -9.28 -13.58 3.93
N PHE A 224 -8.62 -12.49 3.58
CA PHE A 224 -8.53 -11.27 4.39
C PHE A 224 -9.32 -10.08 3.83
N SER A 225 -10.13 -10.28 2.77
CA SER A 225 -10.79 -9.16 2.07
C SER A 225 -11.76 -8.37 2.96
N LYS A 226 -12.30 -8.98 4.03
CA LYS A 226 -13.10 -8.29 5.05
C LYS A 226 -12.32 -7.26 5.86
N ILE A 227 -11.01 -7.46 6.05
CA ILE A 227 -10.14 -6.48 6.69
C ILE A 227 -9.72 -5.44 5.67
N PHE A 228 -9.15 -5.85 4.54
CA PHE A 228 -8.62 -4.90 3.55
C PHE A 228 -9.72 -3.99 2.97
N GLY A 229 -10.92 -4.53 2.77
CA GLY A 229 -12.06 -3.79 2.27
C GLY A 229 -11.90 -3.37 0.82
N GLN A 230 -12.75 -2.44 0.37
CA GLN A 230 -12.60 -1.82 -0.94
C GLN A 230 -11.48 -0.78 -0.92
N SER A 231 -10.88 -0.58 -2.09
CA SER A 231 -9.86 0.43 -2.30
C SER A 231 -10.06 1.14 -3.65
N ILE A 232 -9.33 2.22 -3.85
CA ILE A 232 -9.34 3.03 -5.07
C ILE A 232 -7.91 3.31 -5.51
N MET A 233 -7.67 3.40 -6.81
CA MET A 233 -6.37 3.76 -7.37
C MET A 233 -6.50 5.05 -8.16
N GLU A 234 -5.67 6.02 -7.86
CA GLU A 234 -5.66 7.29 -8.57
C GLU A 234 -4.40 7.40 -9.42
N LEU A 235 -4.57 7.68 -10.71
CA LEU A 235 -3.48 7.88 -11.65
C LEU A 235 -3.42 9.36 -12.02
N ILE A 236 -2.24 9.96 -11.89
CA ILE A 236 -1.97 11.36 -12.25
C ILE A 236 -0.90 11.39 -13.32
N CYS A 237 -1.16 12.13 -14.39
CA CYS A 237 -0.19 12.40 -15.44
C CYS A 237 -0.11 13.91 -15.69
N SER A 238 1.10 14.46 -15.68
CA SER A 238 1.32 15.85 -16.08
C SER A 238 0.89 16.05 -17.53
N THR A 239 0.18 17.15 -17.83
CA THR A 239 -0.11 17.52 -19.23
C THR A 239 1.01 18.30 -19.89
N GLY A 240 1.93 18.82 -19.08
CA GLY A 240 3.10 19.57 -19.51
C GLY A 240 4.34 18.68 -19.51
N ARG A 241 5.38 19.15 -18.81
CA ARG A 241 6.61 18.37 -18.66
C ARG A 241 6.36 17.23 -17.68
N SER A 242 6.73 16.01 -18.05
CA SER A 242 6.79 14.88 -17.12
C SER A 242 7.66 15.23 -15.92
N GLY A 243 7.15 14.94 -14.72
CA GLY A 243 7.95 15.03 -13.50
C GLY A 243 9.03 13.95 -13.46
N LYS A 244 9.80 13.96 -12.37
CA LYS A 244 10.93 13.03 -12.17
C LYS A 244 10.46 11.74 -11.51
N LYS A 245 11.24 10.67 -11.61
CA LYS A 245 11.01 9.47 -10.81
C LYS A 245 11.40 9.76 -9.36
N ILE A 246 10.48 9.57 -8.42
CA ILE A 246 10.73 9.89 -6.99
C ILE A 246 11.78 8.97 -6.34
N TYR A 247 12.13 7.85 -6.98
CA TYR A 247 13.20 6.95 -6.58
C TYR A 247 14.46 7.05 -7.45
N GLU A 248 14.57 8.05 -8.33
CA GLU A 248 15.80 8.28 -9.10
C GLU A 248 17.01 8.50 -8.17
N GLY A 249 18.06 7.70 -8.34
CA GLY A 249 19.26 7.72 -7.51
C GLY A 249 19.06 7.16 -6.08
N ARG A 250 17.96 6.44 -5.86
CA ARG A 250 17.58 5.86 -4.56
C ARG A 250 17.25 4.37 -4.74
N TYR A 251 17.23 3.64 -3.64
CA TYR A 251 16.95 2.21 -3.64
C TYR A 251 15.63 1.90 -2.91
N TRP A 252 15.04 0.76 -3.24
CA TRP A 252 13.94 0.23 -2.44
C TRP A 252 14.36 0.13 -0.97
N GLY A 253 13.49 0.55 -0.06
CA GLY A 253 13.81 0.72 1.36
C GLY A 253 14.32 2.12 1.75
N ASP A 254 14.66 2.99 0.79
CA ASP A 254 14.92 4.41 1.08
C ASP A 254 13.64 5.16 1.48
N PRO A 255 13.73 6.28 2.23
CA PRO A 255 12.60 6.86 2.95
C PRO A 255 11.47 7.34 2.03
N GLY A 256 10.29 6.75 2.11
CA GLY A 256 9.20 6.98 1.15
C GLY A 256 8.35 5.75 0.91
N PHE A 257 7.32 5.87 0.07
CA PHE A 257 6.52 4.73 -0.34
C PHE A 257 7.30 3.85 -1.34
N ILE A 258 7.71 2.66 -0.92
CA ILE A 258 8.63 1.80 -1.68
C ILE A 258 7.90 0.80 -2.58
N HIS A 259 6.64 0.48 -2.28
CA HIS A 259 5.75 -0.34 -3.10
C HIS A 259 4.31 -0.26 -2.57
N ILE A 260 3.37 -0.76 -3.37
CA ILE A 260 2.01 -1.13 -2.93
C ILE A 260 1.84 -2.64 -3.09
N CYS A 261 1.34 -3.31 -2.06
CA CYS A 261 1.20 -4.76 -2.03
C CYS A 261 -0.25 -5.19 -2.07
N PHE A 262 -0.54 -6.17 -2.93
CA PHE A 262 -1.84 -6.81 -3.06
C PHE A 262 -1.81 -8.23 -2.50
N ASP A 263 -2.78 -8.56 -1.65
CA ASP A 263 -3.05 -9.95 -1.30
C ASP A 263 -3.72 -10.62 -2.48
N ILE A 264 -3.23 -11.80 -2.88
CA ILE A 264 -3.73 -12.51 -4.05
C ILE A 264 -3.91 -14.00 -3.76
N LYS A 265 -4.64 -14.65 -4.65
CA LYS A 265 -4.67 -16.10 -4.79
C LYS A 265 -4.39 -16.50 -6.24
N GLY A 266 -3.57 -17.54 -6.44
CA GLY A 266 -3.18 -18.05 -7.75
C GLY A 266 -1.99 -17.31 -8.33
N ILE A 267 -0.85 -17.26 -7.62
CA ILE A 267 0.33 -16.48 -8.05
C ILE A 267 0.90 -16.93 -9.41
N ASP A 268 0.81 -18.23 -9.75
CA ASP A 268 1.29 -18.75 -11.04
C ASP A 268 0.40 -18.28 -12.20
N HIS A 269 -0.92 -18.24 -11.99
CA HIS A 269 -1.87 -17.71 -12.97
C HIS A 269 -1.71 -16.20 -13.14
N LEU A 270 -1.48 -15.49 -12.04
CA LEU A 270 -1.13 -14.06 -12.08
C LEU A 270 0.17 -13.84 -12.86
N LYS A 271 1.21 -14.64 -12.62
CA LYS A 271 2.48 -14.57 -13.37
C LYS A 271 2.24 -14.71 -14.88
N ALA A 272 1.46 -15.72 -15.29
CA ALA A 272 1.14 -15.93 -16.69
C ALA A 272 0.40 -14.72 -17.29
N ARG A 273 -0.61 -14.20 -16.58
CA ARG A 273 -1.37 -13.02 -17.00
C ARG A 273 -0.51 -11.77 -17.12
N CYS A 274 0.33 -11.52 -16.13
CA CYS A 274 1.24 -10.38 -16.14
C CYS A 274 2.23 -10.48 -17.31
N SER A 275 2.79 -11.66 -17.59
CA SER A 275 3.65 -11.88 -18.74
C SER A 275 2.92 -11.68 -20.09
N GLU A 276 1.68 -12.15 -20.22
CA GLU A 276 0.84 -11.95 -21.42
C GLU A 276 0.59 -10.46 -21.70
N LYS A 277 0.37 -9.69 -20.63
CA LYS A 277 0.06 -8.25 -20.68
C LYS A 277 1.29 -7.35 -20.73
N GLY A 278 2.51 -7.91 -20.75
CA GLY A 278 3.76 -7.13 -20.85
C GLY A 278 4.31 -6.60 -19.52
N PHE A 279 3.88 -7.16 -18.39
CA PHE A 279 4.32 -6.81 -17.04
C PHE A 279 4.98 -8.00 -16.33
N PRO A 280 6.05 -8.61 -16.88
CA PRO A 280 6.63 -9.82 -16.29
C PRO A 280 7.09 -9.60 -14.84
N PHE A 281 7.07 -10.66 -14.04
CA PHE A 281 7.62 -10.59 -12.67
C PHE A 281 9.10 -10.26 -12.71
N THR A 282 9.50 -9.23 -11.97
CA THR A 282 10.89 -8.78 -11.83
C THR A 282 11.57 -9.43 -10.63
N VAL A 283 10.78 -9.79 -9.61
CA VAL A 283 11.19 -10.61 -8.46
C VAL A 283 10.14 -11.69 -8.25
N ASN A 284 10.58 -12.92 -7.98
CA ASN A 284 9.70 -14.05 -7.67
C ASN A 284 10.33 -14.92 -6.58
N SER A 285 9.74 -14.90 -5.38
CA SER A 285 10.26 -15.68 -4.26
C SER A 285 10.09 -17.18 -4.47
N LYS A 286 9.03 -17.62 -5.16
CA LYS A 286 8.79 -19.04 -5.44
C LYS A 286 9.91 -19.66 -6.28
N GLU A 287 10.42 -18.94 -7.28
CA GLU A 287 11.55 -19.41 -8.10
C GLU A 287 12.86 -19.39 -7.31
N SER A 288 13.09 -18.29 -6.57
CA SER A 288 14.32 -18.10 -5.80
C SER A 288 14.49 -19.12 -4.67
N TYR A 289 13.39 -19.59 -4.10
CA TYR A 289 13.37 -20.61 -3.03
C TYR A 289 13.00 -22.01 -3.53
N LYS A 290 13.06 -22.28 -4.84
CA LYS A 290 12.77 -23.59 -5.47
C LYS A 290 11.41 -24.18 -5.06
N GLY A 291 10.38 -23.34 -4.96
CA GLY A 291 9.02 -23.72 -4.59
C GLY A 291 8.80 -23.92 -3.09
N GLN A 292 9.82 -23.79 -2.24
CA GLN A 292 9.64 -23.69 -0.80
C GLN A 292 9.14 -22.27 -0.51
N GLY A 293 7.98 -22.12 0.16
CA GLY A 293 7.45 -20.81 0.54
C GLY A 293 8.48 -19.96 1.28
N PHE A 294 8.42 -18.64 1.10
CA PHE A 294 9.19 -17.71 1.93
C PHE A 294 8.53 -17.58 3.30
N ASP A 295 9.37 -17.33 4.31
CA ASP A 295 8.94 -17.09 5.67
C ASP A 295 8.67 -15.59 5.87
N MET A 296 7.39 -15.20 5.88
CA MET A 296 6.98 -13.87 6.31
C MET A 296 6.87 -13.88 7.85
N GLY A 297 8.01 -14.10 8.52
CA GLY A 297 8.12 -14.33 9.96
C GLY A 297 7.80 -15.76 10.43
N GLU A 298 6.52 -16.11 10.58
CA GLU A 298 6.06 -17.49 10.90
C GLU A 298 4.92 -17.97 9.97
N ALA A 299 4.53 -17.11 9.02
CA ALA A 299 3.53 -17.40 8.01
C ALA A 299 4.26 -17.75 6.71
N GLY A 300 3.87 -18.87 6.10
CA GLY A 300 4.44 -19.30 4.82
C GLY A 300 3.66 -18.69 3.66
N GLY A 301 4.36 -18.11 2.70
CA GLY A 301 3.75 -17.55 1.50
C GLY A 301 4.71 -17.40 0.33
N HIS A 302 4.19 -16.89 -0.78
CA HIS A 302 5.01 -16.44 -1.90
C HIS A 302 4.80 -14.95 -2.10
N PHE A 303 5.83 -14.28 -2.60
CA PHE A 303 5.73 -12.89 -3.01
C PHE A 303 6.41 -12.69 -4.36
N ALA A 304 5.91 -11.73 -5.11
CA ALA A 304 6.46 -11.33 -6.39
C ALA A 304 6.28 -9.84 -6.62
N TYR A 305 7.10 -9.28 -7.50
CA TYR A 305 7.02 -7.88 -7.91
C TYR A 305 6.83 -7.78 -9.41
N VAL A 306 6.07 -6.77 -9.83
CA VAL A 306 6.09 -6.22 -11.18
C VAL A 306 6.39 -4.73 -11.11
N GLU A 307 6.82 -4.18 -12.23
CA GLU A 307 6.87 -2.74 -12.47
C GLU A 307 5.65 -2.31 -13.27
N ASP A 308 5.07 -1.16 -12.92
CA ASP A 308 4.21 -0.43 -13.86
C ASP A 308 5.03 0.06 -15.08
N PRO A 309 4.41 0.64 -16.11
CA PRO A 309 5.15 1.10 -17.30
C PRO A 309 6.29 2.11 -17.02
N ASP A 310 6.30 2.71 -15.84
CA ASP A 310 7.23 3.74 -15.42
C ASP A 310 8.21 3.27 -14.31
N GLY A 311 8.11 2.03 -13.86
CA GLY A 311 8.99 1.43 -12.85
C GLY A 311 8.47 1.49 -11.41
N THR A 312 7.22 1.89 -11.19
CA THR A 312 6.58 1.84 -9.86
C THR A 312 6.37 0.38 -9.46
N LEU A 313 6.74 0.03 -8.23
CA LEU A 313 6.69 -1.35 -7.75
C LEU A 313 5.32 -1.74 -7.21
N ILE A 314 4.75 -2.79 -7.79
CA ILE A 314 3.56 -3.47 -7.31
C ILE A 314 3.99 -4.86 -6.78
N GLU A 315 3.78 -5.09 -5.50
CA GLU A 315 4.01 -6.37 -4.85
C GLU A 315 2.72 -7.21 -4.84
N PHE A 316 2.90 -8.52 -4.97
CA PHE A 316 1.86 -9.51 -4.82
C PHE A 316 2.27 -10.49 -3.73
N VAL A 317 1.40 -10.74 -2.76
CA VAL A 317 1.62 -11.71 -1.70
C VAL A 317 0.50 -12.76 -1.72
N GLU A 318 0.90 -14.03 -1.79
CA GLU A 318 0.01 -15.18 -1.61
C GLU A 318 0.31 -15.85 -0.27
N THR A 319 -0.60 -15.68 0.70
CA THR A 319 -0.49 -16.35 2.00
C THR A 319 -0.94 -17.81 1.89
N LEU A 320 -0.04 -18.76 2.15
CA LEU A 320 -0.34 -20.19 2.09
C LEU A 320 -0.66 -20.78 3.46
N ARG A 321 -0.11 -20.21 4.54
CA ARG A 321 -0.28 -20.72 5.90
C ARG A 321 -0.43 -19.58 6.89
N LEU A 322 -1.53 -19.60 7.66
CA LEU A 322 -1.81 -18.61 8.71
C LEU A 322 -1.65 -19.25 10.10
N PRO A 323 -0.71 -18.80 10.96
CA PRO A 323 -0.63 -19.25 12.35
C PRO A 323 -1.86 -18.81 13.15
N LEU A 324 -2.51 -19.76 13.83
CA LEU A 324 -3.63 -19.49 14.75
C LEU A 324 -3.15 -19.46 16.21
N VAL A 325 -2.39 -20.49 16.62
CA VAL A 325 -1.78 -20.57 17.96
C VAL A 325 -0.33 -20.99 17.82
N LYS A 326 0.56 -20.00 17.74
CA LYS A 326 2.00 -20.18 17.50
C LYS A 326 2.64 -21.19 18.45
N LYS A 327 2.41 -21.03 19.76
CA LYS A 327 2.99 -21.90 20.81
C LYS A 327 2.58 -23.37 20.70
N LEU A 328 1.42 -23.65 20.10
CA LEU A 328 0.91 -25.01 19.91
C LEU A 328 1.16 -25.53 18.48
N GLY A 329 1.81 -24.73 17.63
CA GLY A 329 2.02 -25.06 16.23
C GLY A 329 0.71 -25.27 15.46
N TRP A 330 -0.36 -24.57 15.81
CA TRP A 330 -1.64 -24.65 15.10
C TRP A 330 -1.73 -23.60 14.00
N TYR A 331 -2.02 -24.05 12.79
CA TYR A 331 -2.07 -23.21 11.60
C TYR A 331 -3.26 -23.58 10.73
N LEU A 332 -3.78 -22.59 10.01
CA LEU A 332 -4.74 -22.77 8.95
C LEU A 332 -4.00 -22.84 7.61
N ASP A 333 -4.19 -23.94 6.88
CA ASP A 333 -3.71 -24.10 5.51
C ASP A 333 -4.66 -23.37 4.55
N LEU A 334 -4.15 -22.30 3.93
CA LEU A 334 -4.88 -21.49 2.95
C LEU A 334 -4.62 -21.94 1.51
N SER A 335 -3.58 -22.73 1.26
CA SER A 335 -3.21 -23.17 -0.09
C SER A 335 -4.35 -23.93 -0.79
N LYS A 336 -5.10 -24.74 -0.03
CA LYS A 336 -6.20 -25.58 -0.52
C LYS A 336 -7.58 -24.92 -0.43
N ARG A 337 -7.69 -23.75 0.21
CA ARG A 337 -8.97 -23.07 0.44
C ARG A 337 -9.37 -22.29 -0.81
N LYS A 338 -10.67 -22.12 -1.09
CA LYS A 338 -11.13 -21.16 -2.11
C LYS A 338 -10.77 -19.72 -1.72
N ALA A 339 -10.79 -18.79 -2.69
CA ALA A 339 -10.61 -17.35 -2.47
C ALA A 339 -11.83 -16.70 -1.78
N GLU A 340 -12.21 -17.23 -0.62
CA GLU A 340 -13.37 -16.79 0.16
C GLU A 340 -12.93 -16.18 1.49
N PRO A 341 -13.67 -15.18 2.00
CA PRO A 341 -13.40 -14.59 3.31
C PRO A 341 -13.24 -15.62 4.42
N LEU A 342 -12.28 -15.37 5.30
CA LEU A 342 -12.18 -16.11 6.54
C LEU A 342 -13.36 -15.75 7.48
N PRO A 343 -13.78 -16.68 8.35
CA PRO A 343 -14.72 -16.39 9.41
C PRO A 343 -14.25 -15.21 10.28
N ASP A 344 -15.16 -14.32 10.63
CA ASP A 344 -14.86 -13.10 11.39
C ASP A 344 -14.14 -13.37 12.71
N TRP A 345 -14.45 -14.49 13.37
CA TRP A 345 -13.81 -14.84 14.64
C TRP A 345 -12.32 -15.10 14.47
N ILE A 346 -11.87 -15.71 13.36
CA ILE A 346 -10.45 -15.93 13.05
C ILE A 346 -9.76 -14.60 12.83
N LEU A 347 -10.34 -13.74 12.01
CA LEU A 347 -9.81 -12.41 11.72
C LEU A 347 -9.76 -11.53 12.97
N LYS A 348 -10.77 -11.61 13.85
CA LYS A 348 -10.81 -10.90 15.14
C LYS A 348 -9.74 -11.40 16.12
N MET A 349 -9.21 -12.62 15.99
CA MET A 349 -8.09 -13.09 16.82
C MET A 349 -6.82 -12.26 16.61
N LEU A 350 -6.64 -11.62 15.45
CA LEU A 350 -5.50 -10.73 15.21
C LEU A 350 -5.41 -9.60 16.26
N ARG A 351 -6.51 -9.23 16.91
CA ARG A 351 -6.51 -8.21 17.99
C ARG A 351 -5.56 -8.54 19.14
N PHE A 352 -5.20 -9.82 19.33
CA PHE A 352 -4.28 -10.24 20.39
C PHE A 352 -2.82 -9.93 20.07
N SER A 353 -2.49 -9.52 18.85
CA SER A 353 -1.16 -9.00 18.49
C SER A 353 -1.06 -7.47 18.57
N ARG A 354 -2.08 -6.82 19.14
CA ARG A 354 -2.06 -5.36 19.33
C ARG A 354 -0.95 -4.94 20.28
N VAL A 355 -0.21 -3.92 19.86
CA VAL A 355 0.81 -3.25 20.65
C VAL A 355 0.38 -1.81 20.95
N LYS A 356 1.06 -1.18 21.91
CA LYS A 356 0.96 0.27 22.14
C LYS A 356 2.23 0.93 21.61
N ALA A 357 2.14 2.21 21.27
CA ALA A 357 3.33 3.00 20.99
C ALA A 357 4.29 2.89 22.18
N GLY A 358 5.50 2.41 21.93
CA GLY A 358 6.53 2.27 22.94
C GLY A 358 7.24 3.60 23.19
N LYS A 359 7.75 3.82 24.41
CA LYS A 359 8.73 4.90 24.65
C LYS A 359 10.02 4.60 23.92
#